data_AF-A0A6G2DD91-F1
#
_entry.id   AF-A0A6G2DD91-F1
#
_cell.length_a   1.000
_cell.length_b   1.000
_cell.length_c   1.000
_cell.angle_alpha   90.00
_cell.angle_beta   90.00
_cell.angle_gamma   90.00
#
_symmetry.space_group_name_H-M   'P 1'
#
loop_
_entity.id
_entity.type
_entity.pdbx_description
1 polymer ?
#
loop_
_entity_poly.entity_id
_entity_poly.type
_entity_poly.pdbx_seq_one_letter_code
_entity_poly.pdbx_strand_id
1 'polypeptide(L)' 'MDAIATIVELVREVVEPVIEAPFELVDIEYGKIGSDMILSIFVDKPEGITLNDTADLTEIISPVLDTIKPDPFPEQYC' A
#
# COMPACT_ATOMS: atom_id res chain seq x y z
N MET A 1 -11.04 18.07 -5.09
CA MET A 1 -10.73 16.93 -5.97
C MET A 1 -9.59 16.24 -5.29
N ASP A 2 -9.95 15.29 -4.44
CA ASP A 2 -9.16 14.82 -3.32
C ASP A 2 -8.12 13.84 -3.82
N ALA A 3 -6.89 14.33 -4.03
CA ALA A 3 -5.78 13.53 -4.52
C ALA A 3 -5.61 12.24 -3.71
N ILE A 4 -5.80 12.30 -2.39
CA ILE A 4 -5.71 11.16 -1.45
C ILE A 4 -6.60 9.98 -1.86
N ALA A 5 -7.87 10.23 -2.22
CA ALA A 5 -8.80 9.16 -2.58
C ALA A 5 -8.38 8.47 -3.89
N THR A 6 -7.82 9.23 -4.83
CA THR A 6 -7.29 8.68 -6.09
C THR A 6 -6.05 7.81 -5.84
N ILE A 7 -5.22 8.17 -4.86
CA ILE A 7 -4.03 7.39 -4.48
C ILE A 7 -4.45 6.03 -3.90
N VAL A 8 -5.39 6.04 -2.95
CA VAL A 8 -5.90 4.80 -2.33
C VAL A 8 -6.46 3.85 -3.39
N GLU A 9 -7.26 4.35 -4.33
CA GLU A 9 -7.81 3.54 -5.43
C GLU A 9 -6.72 2.98 -6.36
N LEU A 10 -5.73 3.82 -6.74
CA LEU A 10 -4.62 3.38 -7.59
C LEU A 10 -3.80 2.29 -6.91
N VAL A 11 -3.41 2.52 -5.65
CA VAL A 11 -2.65 1.56 -4.85
C VAL A 11 -3.46 0.27 -4.68
N ARG A 12 -4.75 0.38 -4.40
CA ARG A 12 -5.64 -0.79 -4.33
C ARG A 12 -5.64 -1.60 -5.62
N GLU A 13 -5.81 -0.97 -6.78
CA GLU A 13 -5.88 -1.68 -8.07
C GLU A 13 -4.59 -2.45 -8.38
N VAL A 14 -3.44 -1.93 -7.97
CA VAL A 14 -2.16 -2.61 -8.19
C VAL A 14 -1.78 -3.58 -7.07
N VAL A 15 -2.25 -3.37 -5.85
CA VAL A 15 -2.00 -4.24 -4.69
C VAL A 15 -2.98 -5.43 -4.64
N GLU A 16 -4.22 -5.27 -5.11
CA GLU A 16 -5.20 -6.37 -5.22
C GLU A 16 -4.66 -7.61 -5.97
N PRO A 17 -4.03 -7.48 -7.16
CA PRO A 17 -3.45 -8.64 -7.85
C PRO A 17 -2.14 -9.14 -7.23
N VAL A 18 -1.50 -8.36 -6.35
CA VAL A 18 -0.28 -8.74 -5.62
C VAL A 18 -0.62 -9.57 -4.38
N ILE A 19 -1.73 -9.22 -3.71
CA ILE A 19 -2.21 -9.91 -2.52
C ILE A 19 -3.03 -11.12 -2.96
N GLU A 20 -2.34 -12.25 -3.08
CA GLU A 20 -2.98 -13.54 -3.37
C GLU A 20 -3.39 -14.27 -2.08
N ALA A 21 -4.35 -15.20 -2.21
CA ALA A 21 -4.73 -16.08 -1.11
C ALA A 21 -3.50 -16.85 -0.57
N PRO A 22 -3.25 -16.89 0.76
CA PRO A 22 -4.23 -16.70 1.84
C PRO A 22 -4.34 -15.26 2.39
N PHE A 23 -3.70 -14.28 1.78
CA PHE A 23 -3.80 -12.89 2.23
C PHE A 23 -5.04 -12.23 1.64
N GLU A 24 -5.66 -11.36 2.42
CA GLU A 24 -6.81 -10.57 1.99
C GLU A 24 -6.56 -9.08 2.29
N LEU A 25 -6.75 -8.23 1.29
CA LEU A 25 -6.69 -6.78 1.49
C LEU A 25 -7.95 -6.33 2.23
N VAL A 26 -7.76 -5.80 3.44
CA VAL A 26 -8.87 -5.31 4.27
C VAL A 26 -9.18 -3.86 3.95
N ASP A 27 -8.17 -3.00 4.02
CA ASP A 27 -8.32 -1.56 3.81
C ASP A 27 -6.98 -0.90 3.47
N ILE A 28 -7.01 0.29 2.88
CA ILE A 28 -5.83 1.10 2.58
C ILE A 28 -6.11 2.53 2.99
N GLU A 29 -5.32 3.03 3.92
CA GLU A 29 -5.39 4.40 4.39
C GLU A 29 -4.18 5.19 3.93
N TYR A 30 -4.41 6.32 3.29
CA TYR A 30 -3.37 7.29 3.00
C TYR A 30 -3.67 8.58 3.76
N GLY A 31 -2.81 8.90 4.72
CA GLY A 31 -3.02 10.01 5.65
C GLY A 31 -1.76 10.82 5.85
N LYS A 32 -1.93 12.11 6.17
CA LYS A 32 -0.82 12.95 6.61
C LYS A 32 -0.71 12.91 8.13
N ILE A 33 0.38 12.36 8.66
CA ILE A 33 0.70 12.38 10.08
C ILE A 33 1.81 13.42 10.32
N GLY A 34 1.41 14.58 10.83
CA GLY A 34 2.33 15.70 11.06
C GLY A 34 2.75 16.38 9.74
N SER A 35 4.04 16.34 9.44
CA SER A 35 4.57 16.78 8.14
C SER A 35 4.59 15.66 7.11
N ASP A 36 4.46 14.41 7.56
CA ASP A 36 4.76 13.23 6.76
C ASP A 36 3.51 12.55 6.22
N MET A 37 3.64 11.89 5.07
CA MET A 37 2.56 11.15 4.44
C MET A 37 2.77 9.65 4.69
N ILE A 38 1.80 9.01 5.33
CA ILE A 38 1.87 7.59 5.70
C ILE A 38 0.80 6.83 4.93
N LEU A 39 1.26 5.78 4.25
CA LEU A 39 0.41 4.80 3.60
C LEU A 39 0.34 3.55 4.48
N SER A 40 -0.84 3.27 5.01
CA SER A 40 -1.13 2.12 5.85
C SER A 40 -1.96 1.12 5.05
N ILE A 41 -1.38 -0.03 4.73
CA ILE A 41 -2.08 -1.13 4.05
C ILE A 41 -2.45 -2.16 5.11
N PHE A 42 -3.75 -2.43 5.25
CA PHE A 42 -4.28 -3.43 6.16
C PHE A 42 -4.53 -4.73 5.40
N VAL A 43 -3.83 -5.77 5.81
CA VAL A 43 -3.93 -7.11 5.24
C VAL A 43 -4.25 -8.10 6.33
N ASP A 44 -5.19 -9.00 6.06
CA ASP A 44 -5.55 -10.10 6.95
C ASP A 44 -5.07 -11.43 6.37
N LYS A 45 -4.77 -12.38 7.25
CA LYS A 45 -4.43 -13.75 6.90
C LYS A 45 -5.03 -14.68 7.94
N PRO A 46 -5.82 -15.69 7.55
CA PRO A 46 -6.50 -16.59 8.49
C PRO A 46 -5.53 -17.45 9.31
N GLU A 47 -4.33 -17.72 8.78
CA GLU A 47 -3.25 -18.42 9.52
C GLU A 47 -2.38 -17.51 10.39
N GLY A 48 -2.65 -16.19 10.39
CA GLY A 48 -1.81 -15.18 11.01
C GLY A 48 -0.72 -14.67 10.07
N ILE A 49 -0.51 -13.35 10.10
CA ILE A 49 0.55 -12.70 9.33
C ILE A 49 1.88 -12.77 10.09
N THR A 50 2.95 -13.15 9.43
CA THR A 50 4.29 -13.12 9.99
C THR A 50 5.08 -11.91 9.48
N LEU A 51 6.13 -11.53 10.23
CA LEU A 51 7.07 -10.49 9.79
C LEU A 51 7.68 -10.76 8.41
N ASN A 52 7.86 -12.04 8.06
CA ASN A 52 8.38 -12.41 6.74
C ASN A 52 7.36 -12.15 5.64
N ASP A 53 6.08 -12.42 5.88
CA ASP A 53 5.01 -12.13 4.93
C ASP A 53 4.91 -10.63 4.64
N THR A 54 5.03 -9.79 5.69
CA THR A 54 5.05 -8.32 5.50
C THR A 54 6.29 -7.84 4.74
N ALA A 55 7.42 -8.55 4.90
CA ALA A 55 8.65 -8.22 4.17
C ALA A 55 8.53 -8.58 2.67
N ASP A 56 8.01 -9.77 2.36
CA ASP A 56 7.73 -10.18 0.97
C ASP A 56 6.74 -9.20 0.31
N LEU A 57 5.64 -8.88 1.00
CA LEU A 57 4.65 -7.93 0.49
C LEU A 57 5.27 -6.56 0.25
N THR A 58 6.12 -6.03 1.14
CA THR A 58 6.76 -4.73 0.91
C THR A 58 7.70 -4.77 -0.29
N GLU A 59 8.43 -5.87 -0.50
CA GLU A 59 9.30 -6.02 -1.68
C GLU A 59 8.52 -6.09 -3.00
N ILE A 60 7.30 -6.64 -2.99
CA ILE A 60 6.46 -6.72 -4.19
C ILE A 60 5.70 -5.41 -4.41
N ILE A 61 5.20 -4.77 -3.34
CA ILE A 61 4.41 -3.53 -3.42
C ILE A 61 5.30 -2.33 -3.77
N SER A 62 6.54 -2.27 -3.27
CA SER A 62 7.48 -1.17 -3.52
C SER A 62 7.69 -0.84 -5.02
N PRO A 63 8.07 -1.80 -5.90
CA PRO A 63 8.22 -1.53 -7.33
C PRO A 63 6.89 -1.23 -8.01
N VAL A 64 5.79 -1.81 -7.51
CA VAL A 64 4.45 -1.58 -8.04
C VAL A 64 3.98 -0.15 -7.78
N LEU A 65 4.23 0.38 -6.58
CA LEU A 65 3.98 1.79 -6.23
C LEU A 65 4.79 2.75 -7.10
N ASP A 66 6.06 2.42 -7.40
CA ASP A 66 6.93 3.22 -8.28
C ASP A 66 6.42 3.31 -9.72
N THR A 67 5.59 2.35 -10.17
CA THR A 67 4.98 2.41 -11.50
C THR A 67 3.84 3.42 -11.63
N ILE A 68 3.29 3.91 -10.52
CA ILE A 68 2.14 4.81 -10.51
C ILE A 68 2.57 6.21 -10.98
N LYS A 69 2.04 6.68 -12.11
CA LYS A 69 2.29 8.03 -12.64
C LYS A 69 1.01 8.81 -12.89
N PRO A 70 0.95 10.12 -12.53
CA PRO A 70 2.01 10.92 -11.89
C PRO A 70 2.28 10.48 -10.45
N ASP A 71 3.55 10.52 -10.02
CA ASP A 71 3.98 10.13 -8.68
C ASP A 71 3.09 10.79 -7.63
N PRO A 72 2.24 10.01 -6.95
CA PRO A 72 1.28 10.56 -6.01
C PRO A 72 1.90 10.92 -4.66
N PHE A 73 3.14 10.49 -4.43
CA PHE A 73 3.88 10.64 -3.19
C PHE A 73 4.93 11.75 -3.35
N PRO A 74 4.61 12.99 -2.93
CA PRO A 74 5.59 14.07 -2.94
C PRO A 74 6.64 13.81 -1.83
N GLU A 75 7.77 13.25 -2.23
CA GLU A 75 9.08 13.38 -1.58
C GLU A 75 9.18 12.98 -0.09
N GLN A 76 8.90 11.73 0.30
CA GLN A 76 9.41 11.22 1.59
C GLN A 76 9.75 9.73 1.57
N TYR A 77 10.77 9.36 0.79
CA TYR A 77 11.65 8.26 1.15
C TYR A 77 12.90 8.88 1.79
N CYS A 78 13.00 8.83 3.12
CA CYS A 78 14.25 9.05 3.86
C CYS A 78 14.44 7.87 4.81
#